data_AF-A0A1B6JE46-F1
#
_entry.id   AF-A0A1B6JE46-F1
#
_cell.length_a   1.000
_cell.length_b   1.000
_cell.length_c   1.000
_cell.angle_alpha   90.00
_cell.angle_beta   90.00
_cell.angle_gamma   90.00
#
_symmetry.space_group_name_H-M   'P 1'
#
loop_
_entity.id
_entity.type
_entity.pdbx_description
1 polymer ?
#
loop_
_entity_poly.entity_id
_entity_poly.type
_entity_poly.pdbx_seq_one_letter_code
_entity_poly.pdbx_strand_id
1 'polypeptide(L)'
;TRNVVIYGNVVADQQAYSRPRSSVYRSSGNNQHSNKPTTPYSQKRIYVIEKGGKICFSAYPLLQCLGSGSPQGYVEKQVEFVCLQPSTVTEHWQEMINRGVNPDFSQKKPFQTFTIQVPQSCQS
;
A
#
# COMPACT_ATOMS: atom_id res chain seq x y z
N THR A 1 42.28 5.27 -10.34
CA THR A 1 40.90 5.74 -10.11
C THR A 1 39.95 4.77 -10.77
N ARG A 2 39.10 4.06 -9.99
CA ARG A 2 38.15 3.05 -10.52
C ARG A 2 36.75 3.67 -10.57
N ASN A 3 36.20 3.83 -11.77
CA ASN A 3 34.81 4.19 -11.97
C ASN A 3 33.96 2.92 -11.77
N VAL A 4 33.14 2.88 -10.73
CA VAL A 4 32.15 1.82 -10.53
C VAL A 4 30.84 2.32 -11.12
N VAL A 5 30.44 1.74 -12.25
CA VAL A 5 29.13 2.00 -12.86
C VAL A 5 28.17 0.96 -12.31
N ILE A 6 27.18 1.39 -11.53
CA ILE A 6 26.10 0.54 -11.04
C ILE A 6 24.97 0.62 -12.06
N TYR A 7 24.81 -0.45 -12.86
CA TYR A 7 23.62 -0.62 -13.68
C TYR A 7 22.51 -1.22 -12.81
N GLY A 8 21.47 -0.43 -12.55
CA GLY A 8 20.25 -0.93 -11.91
C GLY A 8 19.45 -1.78 -12.89
N ASN A 9 19.09 -2.99 -12.49
CA ASN A 9 18.26 -3.88 -13.30
C ASN A 9 16.84 -3.30 -13.42
N VAL A 10 16.46 -2.92 -14.63
CA VAL A 10 15.07 -2.59 -14.99
C VAL A 10 14.27 -3.89 -15.08
N VAL A 11 13.27 -4.05 -14.20
CA VAL A 11 12.35 -5.19 -14.27
C VAL A 11 11.16 -4.76 -15.11
N ALA A 12 10.87 -5.48 -16.19
CA ALA A 12 9.66 -5.27 -16.98
C ALA A 12 8.43 -5.72 -16.17
N ASP A 13 7.33 -4.94 -16.25
CA ASP A 13 6.07 -5.14 -15.49
C ASP A 13 5.45 -6.54 -15.62
N GLN A 14 5.87 -7.33 -16.60
CA GLN A 14 5.37 -8.68 -16.86
C GLN A 14 5.78 -9.72 -15.79
N GLN A 15 6.77 -9.43 -14.92
CA GLN A 15 7.33 -10.42 -13.99
C GLN A 15 6.98 -10.17 -12.50
N ALA A 16 6.34 -9.05 -12.16
CA ALA A 16 5.93 -8.76 -10.78
C ALA A 16 4.73 -9.59 -10.28
N TYR A 17 4.07 -10.35 -11.18
CA TYR A 17 2.90 -11.18 -10.87
C TYR A 17 3.17 -12.68 -10.86
N SER A 18 4.44 -13.11 -10.79
CA SER A 18 4.78 -14.53 -10.67
C SER A 18 4.40 -15.08 -9.28
N ARG A 19 3.13 -15.45 -9.12
CA ARG A 19 2.70 -16.38 -8.07
C ARG A 19 3.47 -17.70 -8.25
N PRO A 20 4.06 -18.29 -7.20
CA PRO A 20 4.72 -19.59 -7.33
C PRO A 20 3.69 -20.65 -7.75
N ARG A 21 3.89 -21.26 -8.92
CA ARG A 21 3.14 -22.43 -9.38
C ARG A 21 3.66 -23.66 -8.62
N SER A 22 3.06 -23.98 -7.47
CA SER A 22 3.16 -25.33 -6.92
C SER A 22 2.18 -26.23 -7.68
N SER A 23 2.72 -27.01 -8.62
CA SER A 23 2.02 -28.08 -9.33
C SER A 23 1.78 -29.25 -8.36
N VAL A 24 0.52 -29.53 -8.03
CA VAL A 24 0.07 -30.86 -7.61
C VAL A 24 -1.26 -31.12 -8.31
N TYR A 25 -1.22 -32.01 -9.30
CA TYR A 25 -2.41 -32.56 -9.94
C TYR A 25 -3.23 -33.36 -8.91
N ARG A 26 -4.49 -32.95 -8.67
CA ARG A 26 -5.55 -33.84 -8.21
C ARG A 26 -6.87 -33.47 -8.88
N SER A 27 -7.39 -34.42 -9.63
CA SER A 27 -8.65 -34.36 -10.39
C SER A 27 -9.88 -34.30 -9.48
N SER A 28 -10.99 -33.83 -10.08
CA SER A 28 -12.40 -34.14 -9.78
C SER A 28 -13.24 -32.95 -9.30
N GLY A 29 -14.39 -32.75 -9.95
CA GLY A 29 -15.57 -32.17 -9.32
C GLY A 29 -16.11 -30.88 -9.96
N ASN A 30 -17.31 -31.00 -10.53
CA ASN A 30 -18.22 -29.93 -10.92
C ASN A 30 -18.31 -28.76 -9.93
N ASN A 31 -18.38 -27.55 -10.49
CA ASN A 31 -19.50 -26.61 -10.37
C ASN A 31 -18.99 -25.24 -10.83
N GLN A 32 -19.38 -24.82 -12.04
CA GLN A 32 -19.16 -23.46 -12.51
C GLN A 32 -20.11 -22.52 -11.74
N HIS A 33 -19.81 -22.28 -10.47
CA HIS A 33 -20.27 -21.05 -9.83
C HIS A 33 -19.44 -19.94 -10.46
N SER A 34 -20.12 -19.02 -11.15
CA SER A 34 -19.52 -17.80 -11.65
C SER A 34 -19.05 -16.97 -10.45
N ASN A 35 -17.88 -17.30 -9.91
CA ASN A 35 -17.19 -16.51 -8.90
C ASN A 35 -16.73 -15.24 -9.61
N LYS A 36 -17.63 -14.27 -9.73
CA LYS A 36 -17.23 -12.88 -9.95
C LYS A 36 -16.18 -12.60 -8.87
N PRO A 37 -14.97 -12.13 -9.23
CA PRO A 37 -13.98 -11.77 -8.24
C PRO A 37 -14.58 -10.69 -7.35
N THR A 38 -14.89 -11.04 -6.10
CA THR A 38 -15.38 -10.08 -5.10
C THR A 38 -14.26 -9.08 -4.89
N THR A 39 -14.45 -7.82 -5.29
CA THR A 39 -13.46 -6.78 -5.01
C THR A 39 -13.33 -6.64 -3.50
N PRO A 40 -12.10 -6.69 -2.95
CA PRO A 40 -11.92 -6.61 -1.50
C PRO A 40 -12.44 -5.25 -0.98
N TYR A 41 -13.27 -5.29 0.07
CA TYR A 41 -13.83 -4.09 0.71
C TYR A 41 -12.83 -3.36 1.61
N SER A 42 -11.62 -3.89 1.75
CA SER A 42 -10.53 -3.26 2.51
C SER A 42 -9.15 -3.62 1.96
N GLN A 43 -8.17 -2.77 2.27
CA GLN A 43 -6.75 -3.07 2.06
C GLN A 43 -5.89 -2.34 3.09
N LYS A 44 -4.64 -2.77 3.22
CA LYS A 44 -3.63 -1.97 3.92
C LYS A 44 -2.92 -1.04 2.92
N ARG A 45 -2.93 0.26 3.16
CA ARG A 45 -2.25 1.26 2.33
C ARG A 45 -1.45 2.27 3.15
N ILE A 46 -0.40 2.82 2.54
CA ILE A 46 0.27 4.00 3.10
C ILE A 46 -0.75 5.12 3.28
N TYR A 47 -0.80 5.67 4.48
CA TYR A 47 -1.71 6.74 4.84
C TYR A 47 -1.04 8.08 4.55
N VAL A 48 -1.74 8.96 3.87
CA VAL A 48 -1.23 10.28 3.47
C VAL A 48 -2.05 11.35 4.17
N ILE A 49 -1.38 12.27 4.85
CA ILE A 49 -2.01 13.45 5.46
C ILE A 49 -1.20 14.69 5.13
N GLU A 50 -1.84 15.85 5.20
CA GLU A 50 -1.17 17.14 5.16
C GLU A 50 -1.09 17.72 6.56
N LYS A 51 0.10 18.14 6.98
CA LYS A 51 0.31 18.75 8.30
C LYS A 51 1.38 19.82 8.26
N GLY A 52 1.03 21.03 8.67
CA GLY A 52 1.97 22.16 8.72
C GLY A 52 2.59 22.48 7.36
N GLY A 53 1.81 22.40 6.28
CA GLY A 53 2.26 22.63 4.90
C GLY A 53 3.14 21.51 4.32
N LYS A 54 3.32 20.39 5.04
CA LYS A 54 4.06 19.22 4.59
C LYS A 54 3.12 18.08 4.23
N ILE A 55 3.57 17.23 3.31
CA ILE A 55 2.92 15.96 2.99
C ILE A 55 3.57 14.88 3.83
N CYS A 56 2.75 14.16 4.61
CA CYS A 56 3.19 13.15 5.55
C CYS A 56 2.69 11.77 5.11
N PHE A 57 3.61 10.82 4.99
CA PHE A 57 3.34 9.44 4.62
C PHE A 57 3.55 8.54 5.83
N SER A 58 2.62 7.63 6.12
CA SER A 58 2.81 6.70 7.23
C SER A 58 4.01 5.79 6.96
N ALA A 59 4.80 5.50 7.99
CA ALA A 59 5.94 4.60 7.89
C ALA A 59 5.50 3.18 7.47
N TYR A 60 4.29 2.79 7.91
CA TYR A 60 3.70 1.46 7.67
C TYR A 60 2.28 1.56 7.09
N PRO A 61 1.84 0.59 6.27
CA PRO A 61 0.48 0.54 5.76
C PRO A 61 -0.60 0.38 6.84
N LEU A 62 -1.68 1.16 6.73
CA LEU A 62 -2.84 1.15 7.61
C LEU A 62 -4.09 0.63 6.90
N LEU A 63 -5.05 0.11 7.66
CA LEU A 63 -6.33 -0.35 7.10
C LEU A 63 -7.11 0.83 6.50
N GLN A 64 -7.55 0.66 5.25
CA GLN A 64 -8.45 1.56 4.55
C GLN A 64 -9.57 0.75 3.91
N CYS A 65 -10.79 1.26 3.99
CA CYS A 65 -11.95 0.67 3.32
C CYS A 65 -12.01 1.13 1.86
N LEU A 66 -12.52 0.28 0.96
CA LEU A 66 -12.50 0.50 -0.48
C LEU A 66 -13.82 0.19 -1.15
N GLY A 67 -14.02 0.80 -2.32
CA GLY A 67 -15.20 0.57 -3.14
C GLY A 67 -16.44 0.92 -2.34
N SER A 68 -17.35 -0.04 -2.18
CA SER A 68 -18.54 0.11 -1.32
C SER A 68 -18.30 -0.24 0.15
N GLY A 69 -17.08 -0.65 0.52
CA GLY A 69 -16.72 -0.99 1.89
C GLY A 69 -16.78 0.24 2.81
N SER A 70 -17.59 0.15 3.86
CA SER A 70 -17.74 1.18 4.88
C SER A 70 -17.04 0.79 6.18
N PRO A 71 -16.38 1.74 6.87
CA PRO A 71 -15.70 1.48 8.13
C PRO A 71 -16.70 1.14 9.24
N GLN A 72 -16.42 0.08 9.99
CA GLN A 72 -17.20 -0.32 11.17
C GLN A 72 -16.44 0.08 12.42
N GLY A 73 -16.65 1.33 12.84
CA GLY A 73 -15.95 1.92 13.96
C GLY A 73 -14.51 2.32 13.65
N TYR A 74 -13.94 3.07 14.59
CA TYR A 74 -12.59 3.62 14.50
C TYR A 74 -11.82 3.36 15.79
N VAL A 75 -10.51 3.20 15.65
CA VAL A 75 -9.58 3.12 16.77
C VAL A 75 -8.52 4.21 16.61
N GLU A 76 -8.24 4.92 17.70
CA GLU A 76 -7.12 5.84 17.74
C GLU A 76 -5.80 5.06 17.78
N LYS A 77 -4.90 5.40 16.86
CA LYS A 77 -3.55 4.84 16.82
C LYS A 77 -2.53 5.96 16.75
N GLN A 78 -1.48 5.83 17.56
CA GLN A 78 -0.25 6.58 17.34
C GLN A 78 0.49 5.94 16.17
N VAL A 79 0.69 6.73 15.12
CA VAL A 79 1.30 6.29 13.87
C VAL A 79 2.51 7.17 13.57
N GLU A 80 3.60 6.53 13.18
CA GLU A 80 4.80 7.21 12.70
C GLU A 80 4.63 7.65 11.25
N PHE A 81 4.99 8.90 10.97
CA PHE A 81 4.93 9.51 9.66
C PHE A 81 6.27 10.11 9.25
N VAL A 82 6.53 10.09 7.95
CA VAL A 82 7.61 10.80 7.29
C VAL A 82 7.02 12.02 6.60
N CYS A 83 7.31 13.21 7.12
CA CYS A 83 6.76 14.46 6.61
C CYS A 83 7.79 15.22 5.78
N LEU A 84 7.46 15.50 4.54
CA LEU A 84 8.32 16.12 3.55
C LEU A 84 7.68 17.36 2.98
N GLN A 85 8.51 18.30 2.52
CA GLN A 85 8.00 19.47 1.82
C GLN A 85 7.37 19.04 0.48
N PRO A 86 6.30 19.73 0.03
CA PRO A 86 5.73 19.50 -1.29
C PRO A 86 6.81 19.60 -2.38
N SER A 87 6.87 18.59 -3.23
CA SER A 87 7.82 18.44 -4.33
C SER A 87 7.28 17.43 -5.34
N THR A 88 7.88 17.40 -6.53
CA THR A 88 7.56 16.38 -7.56
C THR A 88 7.73 14.95 -7.04
N VAL A 89 8.68 14.70 -6.13
CA VAL A 89 8.88 13.37 -5.53
C VAL A 89 7.72 12.99 -4.61
N THR A 90 7.25 13.92 -3.78
CA THR A 90 6.10 13.66 -2.89
C THR A 90 4.81 13.47 -3.67
N GLU A 91 4.61 14.23 -4.75
CA GLU A 91 3.49 14.07 -5.66
C GLU A 91 3.53 12.70 -6.34
N HIS A 92 4.71 12.29 -6.82
CA HIS A 92 4.89 10.97 -7.43
C HIS A 92 4.57 9.83 -6.45
N TRP A 93 4.99 9.93 -5.18
CA TRP A 93 4.60 8.95 -4.16
C TRP A 93 3.10 8.93 -3.90
N GLN A 94 2.44 10.10 -3.81
CA GLN A 94 0.99 10.17 -3.66
C GLN A 94 0.28 9.49 -4.84
N GLU A 95 0.73 9.75 -6.06
CA GLU A 95 0.16 9.13 -7.25
C GLU A 95 0.31 7.60 -7.24
N MET A 96 1.49 7.09 -6.89
CA MET A 96 1.71 5.65 -6.73
C MET A 96 0.79 5.04 -5.65
N ILE A 97 0.61 5.71 -4.51
CA ILE A 97 -0.28 5.26 -3.43
C ILE A 97 -1.75 5.26 -3.88
N ASN A 98 -2.18 6.27 -4.63
CA ASN A 98 -3.52 6.34 -5.19
C ASN A 98 -3.79 5.17 -6.16
N ARG A 99 -2.79 4.81 -6.97
CA ARG A 99 -2.81 3.63 -7.85
C ARG A 99 -2.73 2.29 -7.10
N GLY A 100 -2.45 2.31 -5.80
CA GLY A 100 -2.44 1.14 -4.93
C GLY A 100 -1.09 0.50 -4.68
N VAL A 101 -0.02 1.20 -5.01
CA VAL A 101 1.33 0.82 -4.61
C VAL A 101 1.56 1.25 -3.16
N ASN A 102 2.30 0.46 -2.38
CA ASN A 102 2.72 0.82 -1.03
C ASN A 102 4.24 0.98 -0.99
N PRO A 103 4.77 2.20 -1.19
CA PRO A 103 6.20 2.44 -1.03
C PRO A 103 6.63 2.18 0.42
N ASP A 104 7.86 1.71 0.61
CA ASP A 104 8.42 1.49 1.95
C ASP A 104 9.02 2.80 2.50
N PHE A 105 8.42 3.32 3.57
CA PHE A 105 8.87 4.51 4.28
C PHE A 105 9.55 4.17 5.62
N SER A 106 9.63 2.89 6.01
CA SER A 106 10.11 2.43 7.33
C SER A 106 11.58 2.76 7.62
N GLN A 107 12.36 3.11 6.60
CA GLN A 107 13.76 3.52 6.74
C GLN A 107 13.98 5.03 6.55
N LYS A 108 12.93 5.79 6.22
CA LYS A 108 13.06 7.24 5.98
C LYS A 108 12.85 8.01 7.27
N LYS A 109 13.97 8.40 7.89
CA LYS A 109 13.99 9.23 9.11
C LYS A 109 14.11 10.73 8.76
N PRO A 110 13.71 11.64 9.67
CA PRO A 110 13.09 11.39 10.99
C PRO A 110 11.59 11.09 10.91
N PHE A 111 11.10 10.31 11.88
CA PHE A 111 9.66 10.09 12.07
C PHE A 111 9.04 11.19 12.92
N GLN A 112 7.77 11.48 12.65
CA GLN A 112 6.88 12.25 13.50
C GLN A 112 5.68 11.40 13.85
N THR A 113 5.35 11.30 15.14
CA THR A 113 4.24 10.48 15.60
C THR A 113 2.97 11.31 15.72
N PHE A 114 1.89 10.86 15.10
CA PHE A 114 0.58 11.49 15.20
C PHE A 114 -0.48 10.48 15.62
N THR A 115 -1.40 10.90 16.48
CA THR A 115 -2.62 10.14 16.77
C THR A 115 -3.61 10.37 15.64
N ILE A 116 -4.05 9.29 15.00
CA ILE A 116 -5.08 9.32 13.95
C ILE A 116 -6.12 8.23 14.18
N GLN A 117 -7.30 8.41 13.61
CA GLN A 117 -8.35 7.39 13.62
C GLN A 117 -8.17 6.46 12.42
N VAL A 118 -8.05 5.17 12.69
CA VAL A 118 -7.98 4.11 11.68
C VAL A 118 -9.23 3.24 11.80
N PRO A 119 -9.87 2.84 10.70
CA PRO A 119 -10.97 1.88 10.74
C PRO A 119 -10.61 0.64 11.55
N GLN A 120 -11.53 0.15 12.39
CA GLN A 120 -11.35 -1.13 13.08
C GLN A 120 -11.54 -2.30 12.11
N SER A 121 -12.55 -2.19 11.24
CA SER A 121 -12.81 -3.12 10.15
C SER A 121 -13.60 -2.43 9.03
N CYS A 122 -13.81 -3.12 7.90
CA CYS A 122 -14.61 -2.63 6.79
C CYS A 122 -15.63 -3.70 6.39
N GLN A 123 -16.86 -3.27 6.08
CA GLN A 123 -17.96 -4.15 5.65
C GLN A 123 -18.69 -3.56 4.44
N SER A 124 -19.25 -4.42 3.61
CA SER A 124 -19.98 -4.06 2.37
C SER A 124 -21.37 -3.52 2.61
#